data_AF-A0A7M1B1M3-F1
#
_entry.id   AF-A0A7M1B1M3-F1
#
_cell.length_a   1.000
_cell.length_b   1.000
_cell.length_c   1.000
_cell.angle_alpha   90.00
_cell.angle_beta   90.00
_cell.angle_gamma   90.00
#
_symmetry.space_group_name_H-M   'P 1'
#
loop_
_entity.id
_entity.type
_entity.pdbx_description
1 polymer ?
#
loop_
_entity_poly.entity_id
_entity_poly.type
_entity_poly.pdbx_seq_one_letter_code
_entity_poly.pdbx_strand_id
1 'polypeptide(L)'
;MFYAIILVILVQRTNMIGEQLKKLRKDFNLTQAQLGKELGVGQRTVSAWEAGVNEPPASVLITIFKTWGVTPTYFLLGKQDELEYLLGRVRIIAEEEHKEKELVKILESFIQKYHFEQLNSIVRSFKIGDLAKQISEAWSGKGERMLIVLYYFIEHLESQEAHQKIDKKLFIDILKKFKIPKKIQVKHLFTLSSKDKKNLIEWAENNLDDLDAATLFADIPKTKNFIQKEVNFLNRHLL
;
A
#
# COMPACT_ATOMS: atom_id res chain seq x y z
N MET A 1 18.53 -40.61 5.88
CA MET A 1 17.56 -40.42 7.00
C MET A 1 16.69 -39.18 6.80
N PHE A 2 17.26 -38.00 6.50
CA PHE A 2 16.48 -36.77 6.20
C PHE A 2 15.57 -36.86 4.97
N TYR A 3 16.03 -37.46 3.86
CA TYR A 3 15.19 -37.68 2.68
C TYR A 3 13.98 -38.59 2.95
N ALA A 4 14.12 -39.56 3.87
CA ALA A 4 13.05 -40.46 4.27
C ALA A 4 12.05 -39.77 5.22
N ILE A 5 12.51 -38.84 6.07
CA ILE A 5 11.63 -38.03 6.94
C ILE A 5 10.86 -37.00 6.11
N ILE A 6 11.49 -36.37 5.12
CA ILE A 6 10.82 -35.47 4.17
C ILE A 6 9.84 -36.26 3.29
N LEU A 7 10.20 -37.44 2.78
CA LEU A 7 9.24 -38.30 2.09
C LEU A 7 8.10 -38.75 3.01
N VAL A 8 8.36 -39.12 4.26
CA VAL A 8 7.31 -39.55 5.21
C VAL A 8 6.40 -38.37 5.59
N ILE A 9 6.92 -37.15 5.74
CA ILE A 9 6.13 -35.93 5.98
C ILE A 9 5.33 -35.52 4.73
N LEU A 10 5.88 -35.73 3.52
CA LEU A 10 5.20 -35.48 2.25
C LEU A 10 4.15 -36.56 1.90
N VAL A 11 4.38 -37.81 2.30
CA VAL A 11 3.48 -38.97 2.09
C VAL A 11 2.37 -39.03 3.16
N GLN A 12 2.57 -38.49 4.36
CA GLN A 12 1.56 -38.48 5.44
C GLN A 12 0.46 -37.41 5.28
N ARG A 13 0.36 -36.73 4.15
CA ARG A 13 -0.69 -35.73 3.87
C ARG A 13 -1.48 -36.04 2.59
N THR A 14 -1.95 -37.28 2.47
CA THR A 14 -2.87 -37.76 1.41
C THR A 14 -4.16 -36.93 1.28
N ASN A 15 -4.53 -36.14 2.30
CA ASN A 15 -5.68 -35.24 2.24
C ASN A 15 -5.43 -33.90 1.52
N MET A 16 -4.18 -33.48 1.24
CA MET A 16 -3.95 -32.14 0.69
C MET A 16 -4.30 -31.99 -0.79
N ILE A 17 -4.02 -32.98 -1.64
CA ILE A 17 -4.23 -32.84 -3.10
C ILE A 17 -5.72 -32.72 -3.42
N GLY A 18 -6.56 -33.53 -2.77
CA GLY A 18 -8.01 -33.47 -2.91
C GLY A 18 -8.61 -32.15 -2.45
N GLU A 19 -8.18 -31.66 -1.29
CA GLU A 19 -8.62 -30.38 -0.75
C GLU A 19 -8.19 -29.20 -1.61
N GLN A 20 -6.96 -29.21 -2.15
CA GLN A 20 -6.47 -28.16 -3.04
C GLN A 20 -7.18 -28.19 -4.39
N LEU A 21 -7.45 -29.38 -4.94
CA LEU A 21 -8.27 -29.53 -6.15
C LEU A 21 -9.67 -28.96 -5.94
N LYS A 22 -10.27 -29.22 -4.77
CA LYS A 22 -11.58 -28.69 -4.38
C LYS A 22 -11.57 -27.17 -4.24
N LYS A 23 -10.53 -26.59 -3.64
CA LYS A 23 -10.35 -25.13 -3.55
C LYS A 23 -10.21 -24.51 -4.93
N LEU A 24 -9.31 -25.04 -5.76
CA LEU A 24 -9.09 -24.56 -7.12
C LEU A 24 -10.37 -24.62 -7.94
N ARG A 25 -11.11 -25.74 -7.90
CA ARG A 25 -12.40 -25.85 -8.59
C ARG A 25 -13.38 -24.75 -8.17
N LYS A 26 -13.45 -24.44 -6.88
CA LYS A 26 -14.32 -23.40 -6.35
C LYS A 26 -13.87 -22.00 -6.75
N ASP A 27 -12.56 -21.72 -6.79
CA ASP A 27 -12.02 -20.44 -7.24
C ASP A 27 -12.39 -20.14 -8.71
N PHE A 28 -12.49 -21.19 -9.53
CA PHE A 28 -12.96 -21.11 -10.92
C PHE A 28 -14.49 -21.25 -11.06
N ASN A 29 -15.25 -21.28 -9.96
CA ASN A 29 -16.71 -21.41 -9.93
C ASN A 29 -17.27 -22.64 -10.66
N LEU A 30 -16.54 -23.75 -10.65
CA LEU A 30 -16.94 -24.99 -11.33
C LEU A 30 -17.65 -25.95 -10.36
N THR A 31 -18.64 -26.69 -10.86
CA THR A 31 -19.17 -27.89 -10.19
C THR A 31 -18.26 -29.09 -10.42
N GLN A 32 -18.33 -30.12 -9.57
CA GLN A 32 -17.53 -31.35 -9.76
C GLN A 32 -17.83 -32.03 -11.11
N ALA A 33 -19.06 -31.90 -11.61
CA ALA A 33 -19.44 -32.42 -12.93
C ALA A 33 -18.80 -31.62 -14.08
N GLN A 34 -18.75 -30.29 -13.97
CA GLN A 34 -18.07 -29.44 -14.94
C GLN A 34 -16.56 -29.70 -14.94
N LEU A 35 -15.93 -29.80 -13.76
CA LEU A 35 -14.52 -30.16 -13.66
C LEU A 35 -14.24 -31.54 -14.27
N GLY A 36 -15.09 -32.52 -13.99
CA GLY A 36 -14.95 -33.85 -14.60
C GLY A 36 -15.00 -33.77 -16.12
N LYS A 37 -15.96 -33.00 -16.67
CA LYS A 37 -16.09 -32.81 -18.11
C LYS A 37 -14.85 -32.17 -18.73
N GLU A 38 -14.26 -31.16 -18.09
CA GLU A 38 -13.03 -30.51 -18.56
C GLU A 38 -11.82 -31.46 -18.54
N LEU A 39 -11.75 -32.36 -17.56
CA LEU A 39 -10.65 -33.31 -17.39
C LEU A 39 -10.89 -34.66 -18.09
N GLY A 40 -12.02 -34.84 -18.76
CA GLY A 40 -12.37 -36.10 -19.43
C GLY A 40 -12.69 -37.25 -18.46
N VAL A 41 -13.13 -36.96 -17.24
CA VAL A 41 -13.47 -37.95 -16.20
C VAL A 41 -14.88 -37.76 -15.65
N GLY A 42 -15.42 -38.78 -14.99
CA GLY A 42 -16.75 -38.69 -14.37
C GLY A 42 -16.77 -37.82 -13.11
N GLN A 43 -17.93 -37.21 -12.79
CA GLN A 43 -18.12 -36.42 -11.56
C GLN A 43 -17.76 -37.21 -10.29
N ARG A 44 -18.09 -38.51 -10.24
CA ARG A 44 -17.75 -39.39 -9.10
C ARG A 44 -16.24 -39.52 -8.90
N THR A 45 -15.47 -39.53 -9.98
CA THR A 45 -14.01 -39.57 -9.95
C THR A 45 -13.45 -38.30 -9.30
N VAL A 46 -13.95 -37.13 -9.71
CA VAL A 46 -13.58 -35.84 -9.09
C VAL A 46 -13.99 -35.80 -7.62
N SER A 47 -15.19 -36.30 -7.28
CA SER A 47 -15.62 -36.37 -5.88
C SER A 47 -14.73 -37.28 -5.03
N ALA A 48 -14.28 -38.41 -5.57
CA ALA A 48 -13.37 -39.31 -4.89
C ALA A 48 -12.00 -38.67 -4.66
N TRP A 49 -11.51 -37.91 -5.65
CA TRP A 49 -10.28 -37.12 -5.50
C TRP A 49 -10.40 -36.05 -4.42
N GLU A 50 -11.46 -35.25 -4.47
CA GLU A 50 -11.68 -34.16 -3.50
C GLU A 50 -11.94 -34.66 -2.06
N ALA A 51 -12.40 -35.89 -1.92
CA ALA A 51 -12.62 -36.54 -0.62
C ALA A 51 -11.38 -37.30 -0.11
N GLY A 52 -10.28 -37.32 -0.86
CA GLY A 52 -9.07 -38.06 -0.49
C GLY A 52 -9.22 -39.58 -0.58
N VAL A 53 -10.28 -40.08 -1.22
CA VAL A 53 -10.55 -41.51 -1.39
C VAL A 53 -9.54 -42.14 -2.36
N ASN A 54 -9.19 -41.41 -3.42
CA ASN A 54 -8.14 -41.75 -4.39
C ASN A 54 -7.45 -40.45 -4.83
N GLU A 55 -6.27 -40.54 -5.44
CA GLU A 55 -5.57 -39.35 -5.96
C GLU A 55 -5.76 -39.16 -7.47
N PRO A 56 -5.78 -37.90 -7.96
CA PRO A 56 -5.71 -37.64 -9.39
C PRO A 56 -4.34 -38.04 -9.94
N PRO A 57 -4.26 -38.71 -11.09
CA PRO A 57 -2.98 -39.06 -11.69
C PRO A 57 -2.22 -37.80 -12.11
N ALA A 58 -0.89 -37.88 -12.15
CA ALA A 58 -0.03 -36.74 -12.50
C ALA A 58 -0.38 -36.11 -13.86
N SER A 59 -0.83 -36.92 -14.83
CA SER A 59 -1.30 -36.44 -16.14
C SER A 59 -2.49 -35.48 -16.03
N VAL A 60 -3.42 -35.73 -15.12
CA VAL A 60 -4.58 -34.86 -14.87
C VAL A 60 -4.13 -33.55 -14.23
N LEU A 61 -3.21 -33.59 -13.27
CA LEU A 61 -2.64 -32.39 -12.65
C LEU A 61 -1.91 -31.51 -13.68
N ILE A 62 -1.12 -32.11 -14.57
CA ILE A 62 -0.46 -31.39 -15.67
C ILE A 62 -1.49 -30.71 -16.58
N THR A 63 -2.60 -31.38 -16.90
CA THR A 63 -3.69 -30.80 -17.70
C THR A 63 -4.32 -29.60 -16.98
N ILE A 64 -4.59 -29.69 -15.68
CA ILE A 64 -5.11 -28.58 -14.88
C ILE A 64 -4.16 -27.38 -14.94
N PHE A 65 -2.86 -27.60 -14.71
CA PHE A 65 -1.85 -26.54 -14.70
C PHE A 65 -1.77 -25.80 -16.04
N LYS A 66 -1.80 -26.55 -17.14
CA LYS A 66 -1.76 -25.97 -18.49
C LYS A 66 -3.04 -25.25 -18.86
N THR A 67 -4.19 -25.83 -18.53
CA THR A 67 -5.50 -25.31 -18.96
C THR A 67 -5.88 -24.04 -18.20
N TRP A 68 -5.54 -23.96 -16.92
CA TRP A 68 -5.94 -22.85 -16.05
C TRP A 68 -4.79 -21.91 -15.68
N GLY A 69 -3.59 -22.10 -16.25
CA GLY A 69 -2.43 -21.25 -15.99
C GLY A 69 -1.94 -21.32 -14.55
N VAL A 70 -2.15 -22.47 -13.88
CA VAL A 70 -1.85 -22.67 -12.46
C VAL A 70 -0.48 -23.33 -12.32
N THR A 71 0.40 -22.77 -11.48
CA THR A 71 1.70 -23.40 -11.21
C THR A 71 1.55 -24.57 -10.24
N PRO A 72 2.39 -25.63 -10.35
CA PRO A 72 2.41 -26.71 -9.37
C PRO A 72 2.59 -26.21 -7.93
N THR A 73 3.38 -25.16 -7.75
CA THR A 73 3.63 -24.52 -6.45
C THR A 73 2.36 -23.87 -5.89
N TYR A 74 1.62 -23.11 -6.70
CA TYR A 74 0.33 -22.53 -6.31
C TYR A 74 -0.68 -23.62 -5.92
N PHE A 75 -0.73 -24.71 -6.69
CA PHE A 75 -1.66 -25.81 -6.44
C PHE A 75 -1.37 -26.55 -5.13
N LEU A 76 -0.10 -26.81 -4.83
CA LEU A 76 0.28 -27.60 -3.65
C LEU A 76 0.23 -26.78 -2.35
N LEU A 77 0.54 -25.48 -2.41
CA LEU A 77 0.71 -24.64 -1.23
C LEU A 77 -0.47 -23.68 -1.01
N GLY A 78 -1.23 -23.34 -2.05
CA GLY A 78 -2.30 -22.34 -1.98
C GLY A 78 -1.77 -20.89 -2.08
N LYS A 79 -2.66 -19.90 -2.06
CA LYS A 79 -2.36 -18.45 -2.17
C LYS A 79 -1.39 -17.87 -1.11
N GLN A 80 -1.07 -18.63 -0.06
CA GLN A 80 0.00 -18.39 0.91
C GLN A 80 0.97 -19.56 0.72
N ASP A 81 2.20 -19.47 0.22
CA ASP A 81 3.18 -18.41 0.37
C ASP A 81 4.21 -18.55 -0.77
N GLU A 82 4.08 -17.76 -1.85
CA GLU A 82 5.19 -17.61 -2.82
C GLU A 82 6.46 -17.11 -2.12
N LEU A 83 6.28 -16.33 -1.06
CA LEU A 83 7.35 -15.80 -0.23
C LEU A 83 8.09 -16.91 0.52
N GLU A 84 7.40 -17.87 1.13
CA GLU A 84 8.03 -18.97 1.87
C GLU A 84 8.86 -19.87 0.93
N TYR A 85 8.34 -20.13 -0.28
CA TYR A 85 9.06 -20.86 -1.32
C TYR A 85 10.33 -20.10 -1.76
N LEU A 86 10.21 -18.80 -2.05
CA LEU A 86 11.34 -17.96 -2.45
C LEU A 86 12.38 -17.86 -1.33
N LEU A 87 11.97 -17.67 -0.08
CA LEU A 87 12.86 -17.64 1.08
C LEU A 87 13.61 -18.95 1.25
N GLY A 88 12.94 -20.09 1.07
CA GLY A 88 13.58 -21.40 1.05
C GLY A 88 14.63 -21.54 -0.05
N ARG A 89 14.34 -21.09 -1.27
CA ARG A 89 15.28 -21.12 -2.40
C ARG A 89 16.49 -20.20 -2.19
N VAL A 90 16.25 -18.97 -1.73
CA VAL A 90 17.30 -17.98 -1.50
C VAL A 90 18.24 -18.42 -0.38
N ARG A 91 17.71 -19.07 0.66
CA ARG A 91 18.51 -19.67 1.73
C ARG A 91 19.45 -20.76 1.22
N ILE A 92 18.93 -21.70 0.41
CA ILE A 92 19.73 -22.79 -0.15
C ILE A 92 20.89 -22.24 -1.00
N ILE A 93 20.61 -21.27 -1.89
CA ILE A 93 21.64 -20.65 -2.74
C ILE A 93 22.70 -19.93 -1.89
N ALA A 94 22.29 -19.24 -0.82
CA ALA A 94 23.24 -18.56 0.05
C ALA A 94 24.12 -19.53 0.85
N GLU A 95 23.60 -20.70 1.23
CA GLU A 95 24.37 -21.77 1.88
C GLU A 95 25.36 -22.42 0.89
N GLU A 96 24.94 -22.68 -0.36
CA GLU A 96 25.80 -23.24 -1.42
C GLU A 96 26.94 -22.29 -1.82
N GLU A 97 26.68 -20.98 -1.83
CA GLU A 97 27.64 -19.94 -2.21
C GLU A 97 28.43 -19.37 -1.01
N HIS A 98 28.19 -19.86 0.21
CA HIS A 98 28.79 -19.36 1.47
C HIS A 98 28.58 -17.85 1.70
N LYS A 99 27.38 -17.35 1.37
CA LYS A 99 26.97 -15.93 1.42
C LYS A 99 25.87 -15.65 2.44
N GLU A 100 25.67 -16.51 3.43
CA GLU A 100 24.58 -16.41 4.41
C GLU A 100 24.62 -15.08 5.16
N LYS A 101 25.81 -14.60 5.52
CA LYS A 101 25.99 -13.30 6.19
C LYS A 101 25.62 -12.10 5.29
N GLU A 102 25.92 -12.19 4.00
CA GLU A 102 25.58 -11.16 3.02
C GLU A 102 24.06 -11.13 2.80
N LEU A 103 23.43 -12.30 2.68
CA LEU A 103 21.98 -12.44 2.59
C LEU A 103 21.28 -11.83 3.82
N VAL A 104 21.74 -12.16 5.03
CA VAL A 104 21.20 -11.59 6.27
C VAL A 104 21.29 -10.07 6.25
N LYS A 105 22.45 -9.51 5.86
CA LYS A 105 22.65 -8.06 5.75
C LYS A 105 21.71 -7.41 4.74
N ILE A 106 21.45 -8.05 3.59
CA ILE A 106 20.52 -7.57 2.57
C ILE A 106 19.08 -7.59 3.13
N LEU A 107 18.67 -8.68 3.77
CA LEU A 107 17.34 -8.82 4.36
C LEU A 107 17.13 -7.81 5.50
N GLU A 108 18.11 -7.61 6.36
CA GLU A 108 18.10 -6.57 7.40
C GLU A 108 17.94 -5.17 6.79
N SER A 109 18.68 -4.87 5.71
CA SER A 109 18.58 -3.57 5.02
C SER A 109 17.21 -3.37 4.38
N PHE A 110 16.61 -4.44 3.84
CA PHE A 110 15.27 -4.44 3.26
C PHE A 110 14.19 -4.26 4.33
N ILE A 111 14.28 -4.99 5.45
CA ILE A 111 13.35 -4.88 6.59
C ILE A 111 13.44 -3.48 7.19
N GLN A 112 14.66 -2.93 7.36
CA GLN A 112 14.84 -1.56 7.83
C GLN A 112 14.24 -0.54 6.86
N LYS A 113 14.46 -0.70 5.55
CA LYS A 113 13.85 0.18 4.53
C LYS A 113 12.33 0.08 4.53
N TYR A 114 11.79 -1.13 4.62
CA TYR A 114 10.34 -1.38 4.66
C TYR A 114 9.70 -0.85 5.93
N HIS A 115 10.31 -1.07 7.10
CA HIS A 115 9.88 -0.49 8.37
C HIS A 115 9.97 1.03 8.32
N PHE A 116 11.01 1.59 7.70
CA PHE A 116 11.14 3.04 7.51
C PHE A 116 10.06 3.59 6.56
N GLU A 117 9.69 2.89 5.50
CA GLU A 117 8.60 3.27 4.58
C GLU A 117 7.21 3.11 5.23
N GLN A 118 6.98 2.04 6.00
CA GLN A 118 5.76 1.83 6.77
C GLN A 118 5.62 2.82 7.91
N LEU A 119 6.68 3.02 8.71
CA LEU A 119 6.72 4.07 9.72
C LEU A 119 6.52 5.42 9.06
N ASN A 120 7.14 5.72 7.91
CA ASN A 120 6.82 6.95 7.19
C ASN A 120 5.35 7.02 6.78
N SER A 121 4.69 5.94 6.38
CA SER A 121 3.25 5.96 6.05
C SER A 121 2.34 6.13 7.28
N ILE A 122 2.68 5.49 8.39
CA ILE A 122 1.96 5.55 9.67
C ILE A 122 2.20 6.92 10.31
N VAL A 123 3.45 7.37 10.38
CA VAL A 123 3.88 8.71 10.78
C VAL A 123 3.28 9.75 9.86
N ARG A 124 3.16 9.56 8.54
CA ARG A 124 2.40 10.47 7.65
C ARG A 124 0.92 10.53 8.02
N SER A 125 0.30 9.40 8.37
CA SER A 125 -1.12 9.36 8.74
C SER A 125 -1.41 9.92 10.14
N PHE A 126 -0.53 9.67 11.11
CA PHE A 126 -0.59 10.21 12.48
C PHE A 126 -0.16 11.67 12.54
N LYS A 127 0.90 12.06 11.82
CA LYS A 127 1.35 13.46 11.71
C LYS A 127 0.35 14.34 10.98
N ILE A 128 -0.41 13.87 9.99
CA ILE A 128 -1.51 14.71 9.45
C ILE A 128 -2.54 14.98 10.55
N GLY A 129 -2.83 14.01 11.43
CA GLY A 129 -3.70 14.20 12.59
C GLY A 129 -3.10 15.11 13.67
N ASP A 130 -1.81 14.98 13.98
CA ASP A 130 -1.12 15.84 14.95
C ASP A 130 -0.85 17.24 14.39
N LEU A 131 -0.51 17.37 13.12
CA LEU A 131 -0.40 18.65 12.40
C LEU A 131 -1.77 19.30 12.33
N ALA A 132 -2.83 18.55 12.03
CA ALA A 132 -4.22 19.02 12.07
C ALA A 132 -4.60 19.55 13.45
N LYS A 133 -4.22 18.82 14.49
CA LYS A 133 -4.45 19.21 15.89
C LYS A 133 -3.63 20.44 16.27
N GLN A 134 -2.33 20.50 15.93
CA GLN A 134 -1.47 21.66 16.14
C GLN A 134 -1.96 22.89 15.38
N ILE A 135 -2.42 22.70 14.14
CA ILE A 135 -3.06 23.72 13.32
C ILE A 135 -4.33 24.20 14.01
N SER A 136 -5.27 23.30 14.31
CA SER A 136 -6.54 23.64 14.96
C SER A 136 -6.35 24.31 16.33
N GLU A 137 -5.41 23.83 17.15
CA GLU A 137 -5.10 24.36 18.48
C GLU A 137 -4.39 25.72 18.42
N ALA A 138 -3.50 25.92 17.44
CA ALA A 138 -2.83 27.21 17.24
C ALA A 138 -3.78 28.28 16.66
N TRP A 139 -4.87 27.90 15.98
CA TRP A 139 -5.53 28.76 14.99
C TRP A 139 -7.02 29.05 15.24
N SER A 140 -7.42 29.39 16.46
CA SER A 140 -8.75 29.97 16.69
C SER A 140 -8.90 31.35 16.03
N GLY A 141 -9.94 31.53 15.20
CA GLY A 141 -10.34 32.78 14.53
C GLY A 141 -9.41 33.27 13.40
N LYS A 142 -8.18 33.69 13.70
CA LYS A 142 -7.24 34.26 12.70
C LYS A 142 -6.63 33.21 11.77
N GLY A 143 -6.47 31.97 12.23
CA GLY A 143 -5.80 30.96 11.42
C GLY A 143 -6.71 30.22 10.45
N GLU A 144 -8.02 30.43 10.49
CA GLU A 144 -8.91 30.03 9.40
C GLU A 144 -8.52 30.69 8.06
N ARG A 145 -8.09 31.95 8.11
CA ARG A 145 -7.59 32.66 6.92
C ARG A 145 -6.29 32.09 6.41
N MET A 146 -5.42 31.63 7.30
CA MET A 146 -4.17 30.96 6.94
C MET A 146 -4.43 29.60 6.28
N LEU A 147 -5.44 28.86 6.74
CA LEU A 147 -5.90 27.62 6.10
C LEU A 147 -6.38 27.87 4.67
N ILE A 148 -7.13 28.94 4.43
CA ILE A 148 -7.54 29.33 3.07
C ILE A 148 -6.31 29.66 2.21
N VAL A 149 -5.31 30.39 2.74
CA VAL A 149 -4.04 30.64 2.03
C VAL A 149 -3.31 29.33 1.72
N LEU A 150 -3.24 28.42 2.69
CA LEU A 150 -2.60 27.11 2.55
C LEU A 150 -3.31 26.25 1.48
N TYR A 151 -4.64 26.26 1.45
CA TYR A 151 -5.42 25.55 0.43
C TYR A 151 -5.02 25.99 -0.98
N TYR A 152 -5.08 27.29 -1.27
CA TYR A 152 -4.74 27.82 -2.59
C TYR A 152 -3.26 27.71 -2.91
N PHE A 153 -2.40 27.72 -1.90
CA PHE A 153 -0.99 27.40 -2.09
C PHE A 153 -0.82 25.95 -2.56
N ILE A 154 -1.48 24.99 -1.91
CA ILE A 154 -1.48 23.59 -2.32
C ILE A 154 -2.04 23.40 -3.74
N GLU A 155 -3.13 24.09 -4.10
CA GLU A 155 -3.64 24.08 -5.49
C GLU A 155 -2.61 24.61 -6.49
N HIS A 156 -1.92 25.69 -6.12
CA HIS A 156 -0.88 26.26 -6.97
C HIS A 156 0.27 25.29 -7.20
N LEU A 157 0.65 24.52 -6.19
CA LEU A 157 1.72 23.53 -6.29
C LEU A 157 1.31 22.32 -7.13
N GLU A 158 0.05 21.88 -7.02
CA GLU A 158 -0.54 20.87 -7.90
C GLU A 158 -0.45 21.28 -9.37
N SER A 159 -0.73 22.55 -9.68
CA SER A 159 -0.69 23.08 -11.05
C SER A 159 0.71 23.25 -11.66
N GLN A 160 1.77 23.15 -10.85
CA GLN A 160 3.16 23.35 -11.28
C GLN A 160 3.88 22.04 -11.65
N GLU A 161 3.16 20.90 -11.71
CA GLU A 161 3.72 19.55 -11.97
C GLU A 161 4.97 19.24 -11.12
N ALA A 162 4.97 19.65 -9.85
CA ALA A 162 6.08 19.42 -8.94
C ALA A 162 6.14 17.94 -8.50
N HIS A 163 6.63 17.07 -9.39
CA HIS A 163 6.97 15.67 -9.09
C HIS A 163 8.26 15.54 -8.26
N GLN A 164 8.83 16.67 -7.83
CA GLN A 164 10.08 16.73 -7.08
C GLN A 164 9.77 16.69 -5.57
N LYS A 165 10.55 15.92 -4.82
CA LYS A 165 10.46 15.84 -3.36
C LYS A 165 10.57 17.25 -2.76
N ILE A 166 9.52 17.72 -2.07
CA ILE A 166 9.51 19.06 -1.45
C ILE A 166 9.95 18.95 0.00
N ASP A 167 11.13 19.50 0.29
CA ASP A 167 11.64 19.68 1.65
C ASP A 167 11.13 21.01 2.26
N LYS A 168 11.39 21.25 3.56
CA LYS A 168 10.91 22.43 4.29
C LYS A 168 11.41 23.72 3.64
N LYS A 169 12.68 23.74 3.23
CA LYS A 169 13.30 24.92 2.65
C LYS A 169 12.61 25.30 1.33
N LEU A 170 12.42 24.31 0.45
CA LEU A 170 11.74 24.49 -0.82
C LEU A 170 10.27 24.88 -0.62
N PHE A 171 9.56 24.27 0.34
CA PHE A 171 8.20 24.67 0.71
C PHE A 171 8.13 26.16 1.05
N ILE A 172 9.01 26.62 1.96
CA ILE A 172 9.04 28.01 2.41
C ILE A 172 9.40 28.95 1.25
N ASP A 173 10.35 28.57 0.39
CA ASP A 173 10.78 29.37 -0.75
C ASP A 173 9.67 29.54 -1.79
N ILE A 174 8.92 28.48 -2.10
CA ILE A 174 7.77 28.56 -3.01
C ILE A 174 6.64 29.34 -2.34
N LEU A 175 6.39 29.14 -1.05
CA LEU A 175 5.39 29.89 -0.30
C LEU A 175 5.71 31.39 -0.28
N LYS A 176 6.98 31.78 -0.09
CA LYS A 176 7.44 33.18 -0.17
C LYS A 176 7.16 33.78 -1.55
N LYS A 177 7.34 33.03 -2.63
CA LYS A 177 7.09 33.49 -4.01
C LYS A 177 5.60 33.48 -4.41
N PHE A 178 4.80 32.61 -3.82
CA PHE A 178 3.38 32.44 -4.15
C PHE A 178 2.59 33.73 -3.97
N LYS A 179 1.79 34.12 -4.97
CA LYS A 179 0.90 35.27 -4.87
C LYS A 179 -0.54 34.77 -4.92
N ILE A 180 -1.32 35.11 -3.89
CA ILE A 180 -2.75 34.80 -3.84
C ILE A 180 -3.42 35.50 -5.03
N PRO A 181 -4.03 34.77 -5.98
CA PRO A 181 -4.66 35.38 -7.15
C PRO A 181 -5.75 36.39 -6.75
N LYS A 182 -5.85 37.51 -7.48
CA LYS A 182 -6.87 38.55 -7.19
C LYS A 182 -8.29 37.99 -7.16
N LYS A 183 -8.61 37.04 -8.04
CA LYS A 183 -9.92 36.35 -8.08
C LYS A 183 -10.27 35.67 -6.74
N ILE A 184 -9.28 35.09 -6.08
CA ILE A 184 -9.42 34.44 -4.77
C ILE A 184 -9.61 35.48 -3.65
N GLN A 185 -8.83 36.57 -3.68
CA GLN A 185 -8.96 37.66 -2.70
C GLN A 185 -10.39 38.27 -2.73
N VAL A 186 -10.96 38.39 -3.92
CA VAL A 186 -12.35 38.85 -4.12
C VAL A 186 -13.37 37.80 -3.68
N LYS A 187 -13.13 36.51 -3.99
CA LYS A 187 -14.00 35.38 -3.63
C LYS A 187 -14.22 35.27 -2.12
N HIS A 188 -13.22 35.63 -1.31
CA HIS A 188 -13.26 35.59 0.15
C HIS A 188 -13.54 36.98 0.81
N LEU A 189 -14.17 37.93 0.12
CA LEU A 189 -14.72 39.18 0.70
C LEU A 189 -13.74 39.96 1.62
N PHE A 190 -12.58 40.38 1.11
CA PHE A 190 -11.57 41.17 1.85
C PHE A 190 -11.01 40.53 3.15
N THR A 191 -11.36 39.27 3.46
CA THR A 191 -10.88 38.63 4.70
C THR A 191 -9.39 38.33 4.64
N LEU A 192 -8.87 37.91 3.48
CA LEU A 192 -7.47 37.55 3.27
C LEU A 192 -6.58 38.78 3.08
N SER A 193 -5.61 38.94 3.97
CA SER A 193 -4.60 39.99 3.92
C SER A 193 -3.21 39.42 3.60
N SER A 194 -2.29 40.29 3.17
CA SER A 194 -0.87 39.95 3.05
C SER A 194 -0.25 39.47 4.38
N LYS A 195 -0.86 39.84 5.52
CA LYS A 195 -0.45 39.41 6.85
C LYS A 195 -0.73 37.93 7.09
N ASP A 196 -1.81 37.37 6.55
CA ASP A 196 -2.15 35.95 6.76
C ASP A 196 -1.13 35.04 6.07
N LYS A 197 -0.66 35.42 4.88
CA LYS A 197 0.47 34.73 4.23
C LYS A 197 1.76 34.83 5.05
N LYS A 198 2.06 36.01 5.60
CA LYS A 198 3.24 36.20 6.44
C LYS A 198 3.19 35.31 7.69
N ASN A 199 2.02 35.24 8.34
CA ASN A 199 1.82 34.37 9.49
C ASN A 199 1.98 32.88 9.12
N LEU A 200 1.53 32.47 7.93
CA LEU A 200 1.72 31.09 7.44
C LEU A 200 3.21 30.78 7.21
N ILE A 201 3.97 31.73 6.66
CA ILE A 201 5.42 31.58 6.50
C ILE A 201 6.10 31.45 7.87
N GLU A 202 5.80 32.35 8.81
CA GLU A 202 6.39 32.35 10.16
C GLU A 202 6.05 31.06 10.92
N TRP A 203 4.80 30.60 10.82
CA TRP A 203 4.40 29.32 11.40
C TRP A 203 5.14 28.16 10.74
N ALA A 204 5.22 28.12 9.41
CA ALA A 204 5.93 27.08 8.67
C ALA A 204 7.42 27.02 9.02
N GLU A 205 8.06 28.18 9.17
CA GLU A 205 9.46 28.31 9.60
C GLU A 205 9.69 27.72 10.99
N ASN A 206 8.77 27.96 11.92
CA ASN A 206 8.92 27.55 13.32
C ASN A 206 8.45 26.11 13.61
N ASN A 207 7.51 25.57 12.83
CA ASN A 207 6.79 24.34 13.21
C ASN A 207 6.93 23.17 12.23
N LEU A 208 7.19 23.42 10.94
CA LEU A 208 7.33 22.32 9.98
C LEU A 208 8.74 21.73 10.02
N ASP A 209 8.86 20.42 9.86
CA ASP A 209 10.09 19.74 9.45
C ASP A 209 10.03 19.32 7.96
N ASP A 210 11.12 18.74 7.45
CA ASP A 210 11.18 18.28 6.04
C ASP A 210 10.15 17.19 5.73
N LEU A 211 9.78 16.39 6.73
CA LEU A 211 8.79 15.33 6.59
C LEU A 211 7.38 15.93 6.54
N ASP A 212 7.08 16.94 7.35
CA ASP A 212 5.79 17.64 7.35
C ASP A 212 5.56 18.35 6.03
N ALA A 213 6.58 19.04 5.52
CA ALA A 213 6.56 19.66 4.20
C ALA A 213 6.28 18.63 3.10
N ALA A 214 7.01 17.51 3.08
CA ALA A 214 6.80 16.45 2.11
C ALA A 214 5.42 15.79 2.24
N THR A 215 4.89 15.69 3.45
CA THR A 215 3.59 15.04 3.73
C THR A 215 2.42 15.87 3.21
N LEU A 216 2.46 17.20 3.36
CA LEU A 216 1.42 18.10 2.83
C LEU A 216 1.20 17.91 1.31
N PHE A 217 2.24 17.50 0.58
CA PHE A 217 2.20 17.23 -0.86
C PHE A 217 1.99 15.78 -1.27
N ALA A 218 2.30 14.83 -0.41
CA ALA A 218 2.23 13.41 -0.76
C ALA A 218 0.80 12.98 -1.12
N ASP A 219 -0.22 13.66 -0.58
CA ASP A 219 -1.63 13.39 -0.84
C ASP A 219 -2.43 14.71 -0.85
N ILE A 220 -2.27 15.47 -1.94
CA ILE A 220 -2.94 16.75 -2.16
C ILE A 220 -4.47 16.65 -1.97
N PRO A 221 -5.19 15.66 -2.54
CA PRO A 221 -6.63 15.51 -2.32
C PRO A 221 -7.01 15.38 -0.84
N LYS A 222 -6.25 14.59 -0.07
CA LYS A 222 -6.49 14.42 1.37
C LYS A 222 -6.22 15.71 2.14
N THR A 223 -5.14 16.43 1.83
CA THR A 223 -4.82 17.70 2.47
C THR A 223 -5.89 18.75 2.17
N LYS A 224 -6.39 18.83 0.94
CA LYS A 224 -7.50 19.74 0.56
C LYS A 224 -8.79 19.41 1.33
N ASN A 225 -9.18 18.13 1.37
CA ASN A 225 -10.37 17.67 2.09
C ASN A 225 -10.30 17.98 3.59
N PHE A 226 -9.11 17.81 4.18
CA PHE A 226 -8.85 18.18 5.57
C PHE A 226 -9.08 19.69 5.80
N ILE A 227 -8.44 20.55 5.00
CA ILE A 227 -8.59 22.00 5.14
C ILE A 227 -10.05 22.43 4.99
N GLN A 228 -10.79 21.85 4.05
CA GLN A 228 -12.23 22.12 3.85
C GLN A 228 -13.07 21.78 5.09
N LYS A 229 -12.72 20.74 5.86
CA LYS A 229 -13.43 20.36 7.08
C LYS A 229 -13.17 21.32 8.24
N GLU A 230 -11.97 21.87 8.33
CA GLU A 230 -11.55 22.77 9.42
C GLU A 230 -12.00 24.22 9.22
N VAL A 231 -12.26 24.66 7.99
CA VAL A 231 -12.82 26.00 7.76
C VAL A 231 -14.31 26.05 8.07
N ASN A 232 -14.80 27.24 8.41
CA ASN A 232 -16.20 27.49 8.73
C ASN A 232 -17.10 27.22 7.52
N PHE A 233 -18.40 27.10 7.78
CA PHE A 233 -19.40 26.75 6.78
C PHE A 233 -19.36 27.64 5.54
N LEU A 234 -19.18 28.96 5.68
CA LEU A 234 -19.16 29.89 4.55
C LEU A 234 -17.92 29.67 3.68
N ASN A 235 -16.74 29.60 4.30
CA ASN A 235 -15.47 29.43 3.60
C ASN A 235 -15.35 28.05 2.95
N ARG A 236 -15.96 27.02 3.55
CA ARG A 236 -16.02 25.67 2.97
C ARG A 236 -16.66 25.63 1.58
N HIS A 237 -17.68 26.46 1.33
CA HIS A 237 -18.32 26.55 0.01
C HIS A 237 -17.49 27.36 -1.01
N LEU A 238 -16.50 28.10 -0.54
CA LEU A 238 -15.60 28.92 -1.36
C LEU A 238 -14.27 28.21 -1.68
N LEU A 239 -13.93 27.12 -0.98
CA LEU A 239 -12.78 26.26 -1.27
C LEU A 239 -13.20 25.14 -2.22
#